data_AF-A0A1E1X2T8-F1
#
_entry.id   AF-A0A1E1X2T8-F1
#
_cell.length_a   1.000
_cell.length_b   1.000
_cell.length_c   1.000
_cell.angle_alpha   90.00
_cell.angle_beta   90.00
_cell.angle_gamma   90.00
#
_symmetry.space_group_name_H-M   'P 1'
#
loop_
_entity.id
_entity.type
_entity.pdbx_description
1 polymer ?
#
loop_
_entity_poly.entity_id
_entity_poly.type
_entity_poly.pdbx_seq_one_letter_code
_entity_poly.pdbx_strand_id
1 'polypeptide(L)'
;RLCSSLDTKLADMAKLQKEQERLKEELSARDIKIKWAQNKLKTEVDAHKETQAKLEQAQLRLRDLREEAEQVRRDCQEMIRRYQEAEEIKSVSLDHQLKEKLSQLEEQKMEKENQEEVYHVMRQELDSLKKKHKMSIDENNGLTIKIHNLEKERLDYEQTLSKLKEKLNSLKQEIVDLNGKLDEKRNVELQLEREREKVVASQQSAAEMQADMEACHLKEGELLEFTERLTTKSVRLQSEHSLLELKAQNLQEQNSKLMQEVAQLKKQNQDVASSLESEQKLRQQETQLLARKLAEKTKTIEKLTTQVEDAENEQRVMKRRHISSIKELSRELQLTKKRLEQQQDSQDSPRQVGAPEFLGLSSRTSSTASLETLGSGPSQATSNHPTVTFVNAGRSTVPGSPGASGASSSGSPEHAPTAPAQLELDKQMLVERIVRLQKNLARRNDKIEFLEEHIKQLLLEMKKKSKIIQNYIIREEAGALVPTSMDCNKAEISKKGGIMASVYNSHAVDTTMTLELSLEINQKLQAVLEDTLLKNITLKENINTLGEEIARLSKDHHNLDATQCRRK
;
A
#
# COMPACT_ATOMS: atom_id res chain seq x y z
N ARG A 1 -50.17 122.47 -224.46
CA ARG A 1 -48.96 122.10 -223.67
C ARG A 1 -49.19 122.10 -222.15
N LEU A 2 -49.99 123.01 -221.57
CA LEU A 2 -50.19 123.05 -220.10
C LEU A 2 -50.85 121.80 -219.49
N CYS A 3 -51.94 121.29 -220.08
CA CYS A 3 -52.78 120.22 -219.51
C CYS A 3 -51.99 118.95 -219.14
N SER A 4 -51.10 118.49 -220.03
CA SER A 4 -50.24 117.30 -219.84
C SER A 4 -49.32 117.36 -218.61
N SER A 5 -49.09 118.54 -218.02
CA SER A 5 -48.34 118.72 -216.77
C SER A 5 -49.22 118.58 -215.52
N LEU A 6 -50.54 118.77 -215.67
CA LEU A 6 -51.52 118.59 -214.59
C LEU A 6 -51.85 117.10 -214.41
N ASP A 7 -52.08 116.38 -215.52
CA ASP A 7 -52.45 114.95 -215.50
C ASP A 7 -51.35 114.08 -214.87
N THR A 8 -50.08 114.40 -215.13
CA THR A 8 -48.93 113.74 -214.50
C THR A 8 -48.85 114.03 -213.01
N LYS A 9 -49.07 115.28 -212.57
CA LYS A 9 -49.17 115.63 -211.15
C LYS A 9 -50.31 114.92 -210.43
N LEU A 10 -51.47 114.78 -211.06
CA LEU A 10 -52.61 114.03 -210.50
C LEU A 10 -52.30 112.53 -210.37
N ALA A 11 -51.66 111.94 -211.38
CA ALA A 11 -51.22 110.54 -211.33
C ALA A 11 -50.18 110.30 -210.22
N ASP A 12 -49.25 111.23 -210.00
CA ASP A 12 -48.25 111.12 -208.93
C ASP A 12 -48.85 111.34 -207.53
N MET A 13 -49.84 112.22 -207.36
CA MET A 13 -50.61 112.27 -206.10
C MET A 13 -51.32 110.95 -205.84
N ALA A 14 -51.95 110.33 -206.84
CA ALA A 14 -52.64 109.06 -206.68
C ALA A 14 -51.68 107.90 -206.33
N LYS A 15 -50.43 107.92 -206.82
CA LYS A 15 -49.37 107.00 -206.38
C LYS A 15 -49.00 107.25 -204.92
N LEU A 16 -48.68 108.49 -204.55
CA LEU A 16 -48.30 108.86 -203.18
C LEU A 16 -49.40 108.55 -202.16
N GLN A 17 -50.67 108.70 -202.55
CA GLN A 17 -51.81 108.40 -201.70
C GLN A 17 -52.02 106.88 -201.54
N LYS A 18 -51.84 106.09 -202.61
CA LYS A 18 -51.77 104.61 -202.49
C LYS A 18 -50.58 104.15 -201.64
N GLU A 19 -49.44 104.81 -201.75
CA GLU A 19 -48.26 104.53 -200.94
C GLU A 19 -48.47 104.93 -199.47
N GLN A 20 -49.20 106.01 -199.20
CA GLN A 20 -49.61 106.39 -197.85
C GLN A 20 -50.54 105.34 -197.22
N GLU A 21 -51.54 104.83 -197.95
CA GLU A 21 -52.39 103.74 -197.44
C GLU A 21 -51.59 102.44 -197.27
N ARG A 22 -50.70 102.07 -198.22
CA ARG A 22 -49.77 100.93 -198.04
C ARG A 22 -48.92 101.07 -196.76
N LEU A 23 -48.39 102.26 -196.49
CA LEU A 23 -47.58 102.52 -195.30
C LEU A 23 -48.42 102.49 -194.00
N LYS A 24 -49.70 102.88 -194.04
CA LYS A 24 -50.65 102.71 -192.93
C LYS A 24 -51.00 101.23 -192.69
N GLU A 25 -51.20 100.45 -193.75
CA GLU A 25 -51.43 99.00 -193.67
C GLU A 25 -50.18 98.26 -193.15
N GLU A 26 -48.99 98.64 -193.60
CA GLU A 26 -47.74 98.13 -193.04
C GLU A 26 -47.54 98.54 -191.58
N LEU A 27 -47.91 99.76 -191.20
CA LEU A 27 -47.89 100.19 -189.80
C LEU A 27 -48.87 99.38 -188.96
N SER A 28 -50.13 99.20 -189.39
CA SER A 28 -51.12 98.43 -188.63
C SER A 28 -50.75 96.95 -188.53
N ALA A 29 -50.18 96.36 -189.58
CA ALA A 29 -49.65 95.00 -189.57
C ALA A 29 -48.42 94.85 -188.64
N ARG A 30 -47.54 95.87 -188.56
CA ARG A 30 -46.45 95.92 -187.57
C ARG A 30 -47.01 96.06 -186.16
N ASP A 31 -48.01 96.90 -185.95
CA ASP A 31 -48.68 97.13 -184.67
C ASP A 31 -49.37 95.87 -184.12
N ILE A 32 -50.04 95.11 -185.00
CA ILE A 32 -50.64 93.81 -184.68
C ILE A 32 -49.56 92.79 -184.30
N LYS A 33 -48.45 92.73 -185.04
CA LYS A 33 -47.30 91.87 -184.71
C LYS A 33 -46.64 92.25 -183.39
N ILE A 34 -46.50 93.55 -183.09
CA ILE A 34 -45.98 94.06 -181.82
C ILE A 34 -46.92 93.68 -180.68
N LYS A 35 -48.23 93.90 -180.81
CA LYS A 35 -49.24 93.52 -179.79
C LYS A 35 -49.28 92.00 -179.57
N TRP A 36 -49.17 91.20 -180.63
CA TRP A 36 -49.07 89.74 -180.53
C TRP A 36 -47.78 89.31 -179.80
N ALA A 37 -46.63 89.88 -180.17
CA ALA A 37 -45.34 89.60 -179.53
C ALA A 37 -45.31 90.04 -178.06
N GLN A 38 -45.88 91.21 -177.73
CA GLN A 38 -46.03 91.70 -176.36
C GLN A 38 -46.94 90.78 -175.53
N ASN A 39 -48.07 90.35 -176.07
CA ASN A 39 -48.99 89.46 -175.36
C ASN A 39 -48.39 88.05 -175.19
N LYS A 40 -47.68 87.54 -176.21
CA LYS A 40 -46.94 86.28 -176.11
C LYS A 40 -45.80 86.38 -175.09
N LEU A 41 -45.00 87.44 -175.12
CA LEU A 41 -43.97 87.70 -174.10
C LEU A 41 -44.59 87.78 -172.70
N LYS A 42 -45.76 88.42 -172.54
CA LYS A 42 -46.46 88.46 -171.27
C LYS A 42 -46.87 87.06 -170.81
N THR A 43 -47.45 86.22 -171.67
CA THR A 43 -47.82 84.85 -171.29
C THR A 43 -46.62 83.98 -170.96
N GLU A 44 -45.48 84.13 -171.65
CA GLU A 44 -44.22 83.47 -171.28
C GLU A 44 -43.68 83.98 -169.93
N VAL A 45 -43.75 85.28 -169.66
CA VAL A 45 -43.30 85.89 -168.39
C VAL A 45 -44.18 85.46 -167.21
N ASP A 46 -45.50 85.41 -167.39
CA ASP A 46 -46.43 84.98 -166.35
C ASP A 46 -46.35 83.45 -166.13
N ALA A 47 -46.15 82.65 -167.18
CA ALA A 47 -45.83 81.22 -167.05
C ALA A 47 -44.47 80.99 -166.36
N HIS A 48 -43.43 81.78 -166.68
CA HIS A 48 -42.14 81.71 -166.00
C HIS A 48 -42.30 81.96 -164.50
N LYS A 49 -43.02 83.01 -164.10
CA LYS A 49 -43.33 83.27 -162.67
C LYS A 49 -44.04 82.09 -162.01
N GLU A 50 -44.99 81.46 -162.69
CA GLU A 50 -45.69 80.29 -162.16
C GLU A 50 -44.73 79.09 -161.98
N THR A 51 -43.87 78.82 -162.97
CA THR A 51 -42.85 77.75 -162.84
C THR A 51 -41.79 78.06 -161.78
N GLN A 52 -41.41 79.34 -161.61
CA GLN A 52 -40.51 79.79 -160.57
C GLN A 52 -41.12 79.63 -159.18
N ALA A 53 -42.38 80.07 -158.97
CA ALA A 53 -43.08 79.88 -157.70
C ALA A 53 -43.28 78.39 -157.36
N LYS A 54 -43.54 77.54 -158.36
CA LYS A 54 -43.58 76.08 -158.21
C LYS A 54 -42.20 75.48 -157.86
N LEU A 55 -41.13 75.99 -158.45
CA LEU A 55 -39.75 75.58 -158.13
C LEU A 55 -39.36 76.01 -156.72
N GLU A 56 -39.67 77.25 -156.31
CA GLU A 56 -39.43 77.77 -154.96
C GLU A 56 -40.23 76.98 -153.91
N GLN A 57 -41.49 76.64 -154.17
CA GLN A 57 -42.29 75.77 -153.31
C GLN A 57 -41.72 74.34 -153.24
N ALA A 58 -41.22 73.78 -154.35
CA ALA A 58 -40.55 72.49 -154.35
C ALA A 58 -39.22 72.53 -153.59
N GLN A 59 -38.44 73.61 -153.69
CA GLN A 59 -37.20 73.84 -152.95
C GLN A 59 -37.44 74.10 -151.45
N LEU A 60 -38.59 74.64 -151.06
CA LEU A 60 -39.02 74.70 -149.66
C LEU A 60 -39.31 73.29 -149.14
N ARG A 61 -40.22 72.54 -149.79
CA ARG A 61 -40.54 71.16 -149.41
C ARG A 61 -39.31 70.23 -149.39
N LEU A 62 -38.35 70.43 -150.28
CA LEU A 62 -37.08 69.68 -150.30
C LEU A 62 -36.11 70.07 -149.18
N ARG A 63 -36.29 71.22 -148.52
CA ARG A 63 -35.61 71.56 -147.26
C ARG A 63 -36.39 70.99 -146.08
N ASP A 64 -37.69 71.21 -146.03
CA ASP A 64 -38.57 70.68 -144.97
C ASP A 64 -38.37 69.16 -144.80
N LEU A 65 -38.46 68.38 -145.89
CA LEU A 65 -38.24 66.93 -145.90
C LEU A 65 -36.79 66.50 -145.57
N ARG A 66 -35.79 67.37 -145.76
CA ARG A 66 -34.40 67.11 -145.33
C ARG A 66 -34.24 67.38 -143.83
N GLU A 67 -34.81 68.45 -143.34
CA GLU A 67 -34.79 68.81 -141.91
C GLU A 67 -35.56 67.76 -141.09
N GLU A 68 -36.70 67.26 -141.60
CA GLU A 68 -37.41 66.09 -141.06
C GLU A 68 -36.54 64.82 -141.09
N ALA A 69 -35.91 64.48 -142.23
CA ALA A 69 -35.04 63.30 -142.31
C ALA A 69 -33.80 63.39 -141.39
N GLU A 70 -33.24 64.60 -141.22
CA GLU A 70 -32.15 64.85 -140.28
C GLU A 70 -32.61 64.88 -138.81
N GLN A 71 -33.87 65.25 -138.53
CA GLN A 71 -34.49 65.10 -137.21
C GLN A 71 -34.69 63.63 -136.89
N VAL A 72 -35.34 62.85 -137.76
CA VAL A 72 -35.51 61.40 -137.58
C VAL A 72 -34.16 60.70 -137.42
N ARG A 73 -33.12 61.09 -138.18
CA ARG A 73 -31.77 60.55 -138.01
C ARG A 73 -31.18 60.87 -136.62
N ARG A 74 -31.40 62.08 -136.09
CA ARG A 74 -30.98 62.46 -134.73
C ARG A 74 -31.77 61.71 -133.67
N ASP A 75 -33.09 61.61 -133.82
CA ASP A 75 -33.98 60.90 -132.89
C ASP A 75 -33.63 59.40 -132.82
N CYS A 76 -33.34 58.76 -133.96
CA CYS A 76 -32.85 57.38 -133.99
C CYS A 76 -31.47 57.23 -133.32
N GLN A 77 -30.55 58.20 -133.49
CA GLN A 77 -29.24 58.18 -132.83
C GLN A 77 -29.36 58.38 -131.31
N GLU A 78 -30.21 59.29 -130.85
CA GLU A 78 -30.53 59.45 -129.42
C GLU A 78 -31.23 58.21 -128.84
N MET A 79 -32.16 57.60 -129.59
CA MET A 79 -32.85 56.39 -129.16
C MET A 79 -31.86 55.23 -128.95
N ILE A 80 -30.99 54.97 -129.94
CA ILE A 80 -29.93 53.95 -129.84
C ILE A 80 -29.02 54.24 -128.65
N ARG A 81 -28.60 55.50 -128.47
CA ARG A 81 -27.74 55.92 -127.36
C ARG A 81 -28.41 55.68 -126.00
N ARG A 82 -29.69 56.06 -125.83
CA ARG A 82 -30.43 55.83 -124.58
C ARG A 82 -30.62 54.34 -124.29
N TYR A 83 -30.81 53.50 -125.31
CA TYR A 83 -30.82 52.04 -125.13
C TYR A 83 -29.45 51.48 -124.71
N GLN A 84 -28.35 51.98 -125.28
CA GLN A 84 -26.99 51.61 -124.88
C GLN A 84 -26.70 52.02 -123.43
N GLU A 85 -26.93 53.29 -123.09
CA GLU A 85 -26.75 53.82 -121.73
C GLU A 85 -27.63 53.07 -120.71
N ALA A 86 -28.87 52.70 -121.06
CA ALA A 86 -29.74 51.91 -120.18
C ALA A 86 -29.26 50.45 -119.99
N GLU A 87 -28.76 49.80 -121.03
CA GLU A 87 -28.24 48.43 -120.94
C GLU A 87 -26.87 48.38 -120.25
N GLU A 88 -26.03 49.42 -120.39
CA GLU A 88 -24.80 49.62 -119.60
C GLU A 88 -25.12 49.80 -118.11
N ILE A 89 -26.06 50.69 -117.75
CA ILE A 89 -26.52 50.87 -116.36
C ILE A 89 -27.07 49.56 -115.79
N LYS A 90 -27.81 48.79 -116.61
CA LYS A 90 -28.35 47.48 -116.23
C LYS A 90 -27.25 46.42 -116.05
N SER A 91 -26.22 46.39 -116.90
CA SER A 91 -25.05 45.52 -116.69
C SER A 91 -24.32 45.89 -115.40
N VAL A 92 -23.98 47.16 -115.20
CA VAL A 92 -23.30 47.63 -113.98
C VAL A 92 -24.13 47.36 -112.72
N SER A 93 -25.46 47.46 -112.78
CA SER A 93 -26.35 47.09 -111.68
C SER A 93 -26.35 45.58 -111.40
N LEU A 94 -26.33 44.74 -112.44
CA LEU A 94 -26.23 43.28 -112.30
C LEU A 94 -24.86 42.84 -111.79
N ASP A 95 -23.78 43.44 -112.27
CA ASP A 95 -22.41 43.21 -111.80
C ASP A 95 -22.24 43.64 -110.34
N HIS A 96 -22.86 44.75 -109.94
CA HIS A 96 -22.92 45.19 -108.54
C HIS A 96 -23.67 44.18 -107.66
N GLN A 97 -24.90 43.80 -108.05
CA GLN A 97 -25.68 42.79 -107.33
C GLN A 97 -24.97 41.43 -107.24
N LEU A 98 -24.29 41.01 -108.32
CA LEU A 98 -23.49 39.79 -108.33
C LEU A 98 -22.32 39.89 -107.35
N LYS A 99 -21.61 41.03 -107.31
CA LYS A 99 -20.52 41.28 -106.37
C LYS A 99 -21.00 41.34 -104.92
N GLU A 100 -22.14 41.97 -104.64
CA GLU A 100 -22.78 41.94 -103.32
C GLU A 100 -23.13 40.52 -102.90
N LYS A 101 -23.72 39.71 -103.80
CA LYS A 101 -24.09 38.32 -103.50
C LYS A 101 -22.89 37.40 -103.33
N LEU A 102 -21.81 37.62 -104.06
CA LEU A 102 -20.54 36.93 -103.84
C LEU A 102 -19.95 37.30 -102.47
N SER A 103 -19.92 38.60 -102.11
CA SER A 103 -19.44 39.06 -100.81
C SER A 103 -20.25 38.50 -99.64
N GLN A 104 -21.59 38.48 -99.75
CA GLN A 104 -22.48 37.89 -98.74
C GLN A 104 -22.28 36.37 -98.59
N LEU A 105 -22.01 35.67 -99.70
CA LEU A 105 -21.75 34.23 -99.68
C LEU A 105 -20.35 33.89 -99.14
N GLU A 106 -19.37 34.79 -99.30
CA GLU A 106 -18.03 34.68 -98.71
C GLU A 106 -18.06 34.98 -97.21
N GLU A 107 -18.78 36.03 -96.78
CA GLU A 107 -19.04 36.34 -95.38
C GLU A 107 -19.73 35.18 -94.65
N GLN A 108 -20.78 34.59 -95.24
CA GLN A 108 -21.46 33.40 -94.69
C GLN A 108 -20.57 32.15 -94.60
N LYS A 109 -19.58 32.00 -95.50
CA LYS A 109 -18.59 30.92 -95.38
C LYS A 109 -17.65 31.15 -94.21
N MET A 110 -17.10 32.36 -94.09
CA MET A 110 -16.22 32.72 -92.98
C MET A 110 -16.94 32.62 -91.63
N GLU A 111 -18.21 33.05 -91.56
CA GLU A 111 -19.01 32.90 -90.34
C GLU A 111 -19.20 31.42 -89.98
N LYS A 112 -19.53 30.56 -90.96
CA LYS A 112 -19.69 29.12 -90.75
C LYS A 112 -18.39 28.42 -90.34
N GLU A 113 -17.26 28.83 -90.92
CA GLU A 113 -15.93 28.33 -90.55
C GLU A 113 -15.58 28.73 -89.11
N ASN A 114 -15.76 30.00 -88.75
CA ASN A 114 -15.60 30.49 -87.37
C ASN A 114 -16.53 29.75 -86.37
N GLN A 115 -17.78 29.47 -86.76
CA GLN A 115 -18.70 28.68 -85.93
C GLN A 115 -18.20 27.24 -85.76
N GLU A 116 -17.68 26.60 -86.81
CA GLU A 116 -17.11 25.24 -86.73
C GLU A 116 -15.84 25.19 -85.87
N GLU A 117 -14.98 26.22 -85.91
CA GLU A 117 -13.85 26.37 -84.98
C GLU A 117 -14.32 26.49 -83.53
N VAL A 118 -15.30 27.35 -83.25
CA VAL A 118 -15.87 27.52 -81.90
C VAL A 118 -16.51 26.24 -81.39
N TYR A 119 -17.25 25.49 -82.23
CA TYR A 119 -17.78 24.18 -81.88
C TYR A 119 -16.66 23.16 -81.60
N HIS A 120 -15.55 23.20 -82.34
CA HIS A 120 -14.41 22.32 -82.12
C HIS A 120 -13.70 22.63 -80.79
N VAL A 121 -13.44 23.90 -80.47
CA VAL A 121 -12.85 24.32 -79.19
C VAL A 121 -13.78 23.97 -78.03
N MET A 122 -15.07 24.32 -78.11
CA MET A 122 -16.08 23.98 -77.09
C MET A 122 -16.15 22.47 -76.82
N ARG A 123 -16.04 21.65 -77.87
CA ARG A 123 -15.98 20.19 -77.73
C ARG A 123 -14.70 19.72 -77.04
N GLN A 124 -13.54 20.27 -77.39
CA GLN A 124 -12.27 19.95 -76.72
C GLN A 124 -12.29 20.33 -75.23
N GLU A 125 -12.82 21.51 -74.89
CA GLU A 125 -12.98 21.94 -73.49
C GLU A 125 -13.89 20.99 -72.71
N LEU A 126 -15.04 20.65 -73.29
CA LEU A 126 -16.04 19.75 -72.71
C LEU A 126 -15.51 18.32 -72.52
N ASP A 127 -14.74 17.79 -73.47
CA ASP A 127 -14.08 16.48 -73.31
C ASP A 127 -12.90 16.55 -72.32
N SER A 128 -12.20 17.69 -72.20
CA SER A 128 -11.22 17.93 -71.13
C SER A 128 -11.88 17.95 -69.74
N LEU A 129 -13.07 18.53 -69.64
CA LEU A 129 -13.84 18.63 -68.40
C LEU A 129 -14.39 17.27 -67.98
N LYS A 130 -14.92 16.46 -68.92
CA LYS A 130 -15.24 15.05 -68.68
C LYS A 130 -14.03 14.27 -68.15
N LYS A 131 -12.85 14.45 -68.73
CA LYS A 131 -11.62 13.77 -68.28
C LYS A 131 -11.23 14.18 -66.86
N LYS A 132 -11.26 15.48 -66.54
CA LYS A 132 -11.02 16.00 -65.18
C LYS A 132 -12.04 15.45 -64.17
N HIS A 133 -13.33 15.45 -64.52
CA HIS A 133 -14.40 14.93 -63.68
C HIS A 133 -14.24 13.43 -63.42
N LYS A 134 -13.92 12.63 -64.44
CA LYS A 134 -13.62 11.20 -64.27
C LYS A 134 -12.41 10.99 -63.34
N MET A 135 -11.31 11.71 -63.54
CA MET A 135 -10.14 11.60 -62.65
C MET A 135 -10.49 11.93 -61.19
N SER A 136 -11.34 12.93 -60.95
CA SER A 136 -11.82 13.28 -59.61
C SER A 136 -12.76 12.22 -59.01
N ILE A 137 -13.58 11.53 -59.82
CA ILE A 137 -14.35 10.36 -59.38
C ILE A 137 -13.42 9.19 -59.02
N ASP A 138 -12.45 8.88 -59.88
CA ASP A 138 -11.50 7.78 -59.66
C ASP A 138 -10.63 8.03 -58.40
N GLU A 139 -10.24 9.28 -58.14
CA GLU A 139 -9.57 9.72 -56.91
C GLU A 139 -10.49 9.61 -55.68
N ASN A 140 -11.74 10.07 -55.77
CA ASN A 140 -12.71 9.99 -54.67
C ASN A 140 -12.99 8.53 -54.29
N ASN A 141 -13.19 7.65 -55.28
CA ASN A 141 -13.31 6.20 -55.08
C ASN A 141 -12.08 5.62 -54.35
N GLY A 142 -10.87 6.03 -54.74
CA GLY A 142 -9.62 5.63 -54.08
C GLY A 142 -9.54 6.11 -52.63
N LEU A 143 -9.98 7.34 -52.35
CA LEU A 143 -10.08 7.88 -50.99
C LEU A 143 -11.15 7.16 -50.16
N THR A 144 -12.31 6.81 -50.72
CA THR A 144 -13.35 6.02 -50.05
C THR A 144 -12.84 4.63 -49.66
N ILE A 145 -12.14 3.94 -50.56
CA ILE A 145 -11.51 2.64 -50.27
C ILE A 145 -10.46 2.79 -49.15
N LYS A 146 -9.65 3.85 -49.18
CA LYS A 146 -8.66 4.15 -48.14
C LYS A 146 -9.30 4.43 -46.77
N ILE A 147 -10.41 5.17 -46.73
CA ILE A 147 -11.20 5.40 -45.51
C ILE A 147 -11.70 4.07 -44.96
N HIS A 148 -12.34 3.24 -45.79
CA HIS A 148 -12.87 1.95 -45.35
C HIS A 148 -11.79 1.00 -44.78
N ASN A 149 -10.59 0.98 -45.37
CA ASN A 149 -9.46 0.22 -44.84
C ASN A 149 -9.00 0.75 -43.46
N LEU A 150 -8.91 2.08 -43.30
CA LEU A 150 -8.53 2.70 -42.02
C LEU A 150 -9.61 2.51 -40.94
N GLU A 151 -10.90 2.51 -41.30
CA GLU A 151 -12.00 2.19 -40.39
C GLU A 151 -11.96 0.73 -39.93
N LYS A 152 -11.63 -0.20 -40.84
CA LYS A 152 -11.41 -1.62 -40.50
C LYS A 152 -10.23 -1.79 -39.55
N GLU A 153 -9.08 -1.19 -39.85
CA GLU A 153 -7.92 -1.20 -38.94
C GLU A 153 -8.29 -0.62 -37.57
N ARG A 154 -9.00 0.51 -37.53
CA ARG A 154 -9.51 1.11 -36.28
C ARG A 154 -10.36 0.12 -35.49
N LEU A 155 -11.27 -0.61 -36.15
CA LEU A 155 -12.14 -1.60 -35.51
C LEU A 155 -11.35 -2.80 -34.97
N ASP A 156 -10.33 -3.27 -35.69
CA ASP A 156 -9.45 -4.36 -35.24
C ASP A 156 -8.59 -3.92 -34.03
N TYR A 157 -8.11 -2.67 -33.99
CA TYR A 157 -7.49 -2.07 -32.79
C TYR A 157 -8.48 -1.92 -31.63
N GLU A 158 -9.72 -1.50 -31.90
CA GLU A 158 -10.79 -1.33 -30.91
C GLU A 158 -11.20 -2.68 -30.28
N GLN A 159 -11.28 -3.74 -31.08
CA GLN A 159 -11.48 -5.11 -30.59
C GLN A 159 -10.32 -5.65 -29.75
N THR A 160 -9.07 -5.46 -30.20
CA THR A 160 -7.89 -5.95 -29.46
C THR A 160 -7.70 -5.20 -28.15
N LEU A 161 -7.94 -3.89 -28.13
CA LEU A 161 -7.94 -3.08 -26.91
C LEU A 161 -9.06 -3.50 -25.94
N SER A 162 -10.22 -3.90 -26.45
CA SER A 162 -11.31 -4.44 -25.62
C SER A 162 -10.93 -5.80 -25.00
N LYS A 163 -10.38 -6.73 -25.79
CA LYS A 163 -9.83 -8.02 -25.30
C LYS A 163 -8.71 -7.84 -24.27
N LEU A 164 -7.92 -6.78 -24.37
CA LEU A 164 -6.90 -6.42 -23.37
C LEU A 164 -7.52 -5.82 -22.09
N LYS A 165 -8.59 -5.01 -22.18
CA LYS A 165 -9.36 -4.54 -21.01
C LYS A 165 -10.01 -5.70 -20.25
N GLU A 166 -10.59 -6.67 -20.96
CA GLU A 166 -11.17 -7.89 -20.37
C GLU A 166 -10.11 -8.66 -19.57
N LYS A 167 -8.95 -8.95 -20.17
CA LYS A 167 -7.81 -9.60 -19.49
C LYS A 167 -7.27 -8.79 -18.31
N LEU A 168 -7.20 -7.47 -18.43
CA LEU A 168 -6.79 -6.60 -17.32
C LEU A 168 -7.79 -6.66 -16.15
N ASN A 169 -9.09 -6.77 -16.45
CA ASN A 169 -10.13 -6.88 -15.42
C ASN A 169 -10.14 -8.28 -14.77
N SER A 170 -9.93 -9.36 -15.53
CA SER A 170 -9.81 -10.70 -14.95
C SER A 170 -8.57 -10.83 -14.05
N LEU A 171 -7.42 -10.29 -14.48
CA LEU A 171 -6.20 -10.25 -13.65
C LEU A 171 -6.37 -9.38 -12.40
N LYS A 172 -7.12 -8.28 -12.47
CA LYS A 172 -7.47 -7.49 -11.28
C LYS A 172 -8.35 -8.28 -10.30
N GLN A 173 -9.32 -9.04 -10.80
CA GLN A 173 -10.16 -9.90 -9.95
C GLN A 173 -9.31 -10.99 -9.29
N GLU A 174 -8.44 -11.65 -10.06
CA GLU A 174 -7.52 -12.67 -9.54
C GLU A 174 -6.59 -12.12 -8.44
N ILE A 175 -6.10 -10.88 -8.58
CA ILE A 175 -5.33 -10.18 -7.53
C ILE A 175 -6.18 -9.93 -6.27
N VAL A 176 -7.47 -9.56 -6.42
CA VAL A 176 -8.38 -9.40 -5.27
C VAL A 176 -8.64 -10.75 -4.59
N ASP A 177 -8.90 -11.80 -5.36
CA ASP A 177 -9.17 -13.15 -4.84
C ASP A 177 -7.94 -13.76 -4.15
N LEU A 178 -6.73 -13.47 -4.65
CA LEU A 178 -5.47 -13.89 -4.03
C LEU A 178 -5.16 -13.10 -2.76
N ASN A 179 -5.46 -11.80 -2.71
CA ASN A 179 -5.34 -11.01 -1.48
C ASN A 179 -6.34 -11.49 -0.41
N GLY A 180 -7.58 -11.81 -0.78
CA GLY A 180 -8.56 -12.40 0.14
C GLY A 180 -8.04 -13.71 0.76
N LYS A 181 -7.49 -14.61 -0.04
CA LYS A 181 -6.84 -15.86 0.44
C LYS A 181 -5.60 -15.60 1.31
N LEU A 182 -4.86 -14.52 1.06
CA LEU A 182 -3.72 -14.12 1.88
C LEU A 182 -4.18 -13.63 3.26
N ASP A 183 -5.25 -12.84 3.32
CA ASP A 183 -5.84 -12.35 4.57
C ASP A 183 -6.53 -13.48 5.37
N GLU A 184 -7.22 -14.40 4.70
CA GLU A 184 -7.73 -15.64 5.29
C GLU A 184 -6.59 -16.46 5.92
N LYS A 185 -5.52 -16.72 5.16
CA LYS A 185 -4.33 -17.43 5.64
C LYS A 185 -3.69 -16.72 6.84
N ARG A 186 -3.55 -15.38 6.77
CA ARG A 186 -3.01 -14.55 7.85
C ARG A 186 -3.86 -14.65 9.12
N ASN A 187 -5.19 -14.68 8.98
CA ASN A 187 -6.11 -14.83 10.10
C ASN A 187 -6.02 -16.23 10.74
N VAL A 188 -5.85 -17.29 9.93
CA VAL A 188 -5.61 -18.66 10.41
C VAL A 188 -4.23 -18.78 11.09
N GLU A 189 -3.19 -18.14 10.57
CA GLU A 189 -1.87 -18.07 11.22
C GLU A 189 -1.96 -17.39 12.60
N LEU A 190 -2.71 -16.29 12.70
CA LEU A 190 -2.92 -15.53 13.94
C LEU A 190 -3.87 -16.26 14.92
N GLN A 191 -4.73 -17.17 14.44
CA GLN A 191 -5.44 -18.12 15.31
C GLN A 191 -4.50 -19.23 15.83
N LEU A 192 -3.69 -19.82 14.96
CA LEU A 192 -2.71 -20.85 15.32
C LEU A 192 -1.70 -20.33 16.35
N GLU A 193 -1.27 -19.07 16.24
CA GLU A 193 -0.37 -18.42 17.18
C GLU A 193 -1.00 -18.27 18.57
N ARG A 194 -2.26 -17.83 18.66
CA ARG A 194 -3.02 -17.77 19.93
C ARG A 194 -3.24 -19.15 20.56
N GLU A 195 -3.52 -20.19 19.76
CA GLU A 195 -3.64 -21.55 20.31
C GLU A 195 -2.28 -22.10 20.78
N ARG A 196 -1.16 -21.72 20.12
CA ARG A 196 0.18 -22.02 20.63
C ARG A 196 0.47 -21.32 21.95
N GLU A 197 0.14 -20.03 22.09
CA GLU A 197 0.25 -19.29 23.35
C GLU A 197 -0.53 -19.96 24.48
N LYS A 198 -1.79 -20.37 24.23
CA LYS A 198 -2.61 -21.12 25.19
C LYS A 198 -2.00 -22.47 25.56
N VAL A 199 -1.46 -23.22 24.59
CA VAL A 199 -0.79 -24.51 24.85
C VAL A 199 0.47 -24.30 25.69
N VAL A 200 1.29 -23.29 25.41
CA VAL A 200 2.47 -22.95 26.21
C VAL A 200 2.08 -22.55 27.63
N ALA A 201 1.08 -21.68 27.80
CA ALA A 201 0.58 -21.29 29.13
C ALA A 201 0.00 -22.49 29.91
N SER A 202 -0.70 -23.41 29.23
CA SER A 202 -1.22 -24.64 29.83
C SER A 202 -0.10 -25.61 30.21
N GLN A 203 0.98 -25.70 29.40
CA GLN A 203 2.17 -26.48 29.72
C GLN A 203 2.96 -25.88 30.88
N GLN A 204 3.06 -24.54 30.97
CA GLN A 204 3.67 -23.87 32.12
C GLN A 204 2.89 -24.14 33.41
N SER A 205 1.56 -23.95 33.40
CA SER A 205 0.72 -24.25 34.57
C SER A 205 0.75 -25.73 34.96
N ALA A 206 0.83 -26.66 34.00
CA ALA A 206 1.02 -28.08 34.27
C ALA A 206 2.40 -28.38 34.88
N ALA A 207 3.47 -27.74 34.40
CA ALA A 207 4.81 -27.87 34.94
C ALA A 207 4.95 -27.26 36.35
N GLU A 208 4.27 -26.15 36.62
CA GLU A 208 4.16 -25.55 37.96
C GLU A 208 3.44 -26.50 38.92
N MET A 209 2.27 -27.02 38.55
CA MET A 209 1.55 -28.02 39.36
C MET A 209 2.37 -29.31 39.58
N GLN A 210 3.14 -29.75 38.58
CA GLN A 210 4.00 -30.92 38.75
C GLN A 210 5.21 -30.63 39.65
N ALA A 211 5.82 -29.44 39.57
CA ALA A 211 6.87 -29.02 40.50
C ALA A 211 6.34 -28.89 41.94
N ASP A 212 5.11 -28.41 42.13
CA ASP A 212 4.43 -28.39 43.45
C ASP A 212 4.13 -29.81 43.95
N MET A 213 3.72 -30.75 43.08
CA MET A 213 3.57 -32.16 43.42
C MET A 213 4.91 -32.80 43.84
N GLU A 214 5.97 -32.57 43.07
CA GLU A 214 7.31 -33.08 43.38
C GLU A 214 7.85 -32.49 44.70
N ALA A 215 7.61 -31.20 44.96
CA ALA A 215 7.91 -30.56 46.24
C ALA A 215 7.05 -31.07 47.40
N CYS A 216 5.80 -31.46 47.16
CA CYS A 216 4.95 -32.14 48.14
C CYS A 216 5.46 -33.55 48.46
N HIS A 217 5.79 -34.36 47.46
CA HIS A 217 6.36 -35.69 47.67
C HIS A 217 7.75 -35.67 48.31
N LEU A 218 8.56 -34.64 48.05
CA LEU A 218 9.86 -34.48 48.71
C LEU A 218 9.67 -34.17 50.20
N LYS A 219 8.74 -33.28 50.56
CA LYS A 219 8.35 -33.02 51.97
C LYS A 219 7.71 -34.24 52.64
N GLU A 220 6.89 -35.00 51.91
CA GLU A 220 6.34 -36.27 52.37
C GLU A 220 7.46 -37.27 52.69
N GLY A 221 8.48 -37.36 51.82
CA GLY A 221 9.70 -38.12 52.05
C GLY A 221 10.48 -37.65 53.28
N GLU A 222 10.66 -36.34 53.47
CA GLU A 222 11.31 -35.77 54.67
C GLU A 222 10.52 -36.08 55.95
N LEU A 223 9.19 -36.02 55.93
CA LEU A 223 8.33 -36.38 57.05
C LEU A 223 8.33 -37.90 57.33
N LEU A 224 8.40 -38.73 56.29
CA LEU A 224 8.54 -40.18 56.42
C LEU A 224 9.91 -40.55 56.98
N GLU A 225 11.01 -39.95 56.50
CA GLU A 225 12.35 -40.19 57.05
C GLU A 225 12.46 -39.65 58.49
N PHE A 226 11.84 -38.52 58.82
CA PHE A 226 11.73 -38.05 60.20
C PHE A 226 10.97 -39.05 61.09
N THR A 227 9.85 -39.58 60.60
CA THR A 227 9.06 -40.62 61.29
C THR A 227 9.84 -41.94 61.43
N GLU A 228 10.62 -42.34 60.43
CA GLU A 228 11.49 -43.52 60.49
C GLU A 228 12.61 -43.32 61.51
N ARG A 229 13.31 -42.19 61.46
CA ARG A 229 14.37 -41.81 62.43
C ARG A 229 13.81 -41.76 63.85
N LEU A 230 12.62 -41.19 64.04
CA LEU A 230 11.93 -41.12 65.33
C LEU A 230 11.53 -42.53 65.82
N THR A 231 10.93 -43.34 64.96
CA THR A 231 10.53 -44.72 65.28
C THR A 231 11.75 -45.59 65.62
N THR A 232 12.80 -45.53 64.81
CA THR A 232 14.08 -46.21 65.03
C THR A 232 14.73 -45.79 66.35
N LYS A 233 14.68 -44.49 66.69
CA LYS A 233 15.19 -43.98 67.96
C LYS A 233 14.34 -44.46 69.15
N SER A 234 13.01 -44.47 69.02
CA SER A 234 12.11 -45.01 70.05
C SER A 234 12.33 -46.51 70.27
N VAL A 235 12.47 -47.31 69.21
CA VAL A 235 12.76 -48.75 69.29
C VAL A 235 14.14 -48.99 69.93
N ARG A 236 15.17 -48.22 69.56
CA ARG A 236 16.49 -48.30 70.22
C ARG A 236 16.40 -47.96 71.70
N LEU A 237 15.81 -46.82 72.06
CA LEU A 237 15.60 -46.41 73.46
C LEU A 237 14.78 -47.43 74.25
N GLN A 238 13.77 -48.06 73.65
CA GLN A 238 12.99 -49.11 74.28
C GLN A 238 13.82 -50.39 74.50
N SER A 239 14.68 -50.77 73.54
CA SER A 239 15.60 -51.90 73.71
C SER A 239 16.69 -51.63 74.77
N GLU A 240 17.22 -50.40 74.83
CA GLU A 240 18.14 -49.95 75.87
C GLU A 240 17.46 -49.93 77.23
N HIS A 241 16.20 -49.49 77.30
CA HIS A 241 15.38 -49.51 78.52
C HIS A 241 15.16 -50.93 79.03
N SER A 242 14.70 -51.87 78.19
CA SER A 242 14.53 -53.27 78.59
C SER A 242 15.84 -53.96 78.98
N LEU A 243 16.97 -53.60 78.35
CA LEU A 243 18.29 -54.12 78.72
C LEU A 243 18.79 -53.53 80.06
N LEU A 244 18.53 -52.25 80.33
CA LEU A 244 18.79 -51.63 81.63
C LEU A 244 17.86 -52.18 82.73
N GLU A 245 16.60 -52.43 82.42
CA GLU A 245 15.62 -53.03 83.32
C GLU A 245 16.03 -54.45 83.71
N LEU A 246 16.39 -55.30 82.74
CA LEU A 246 16.88 -56.66 82.99
C LEU A 246 18.20 -56.66 83.79
N LYS A 247 19.08 -55.66 83.55
CA LYS A 247 20.29 -55.45 84.36
C LYS A 247 19.95 -55.01 85.79
N ALA A 248 18.95 -54.16 85.98
CA ALA A 248 18.48 -53.72 87.29
C ALA A 248 17.83 -54.89 88.07
N GLN A 249 17.01 -55.71 87.43
CA GLN A 249 16.42 -56.92 88.01
C GLN A 249 17.51 -57.91 88.47
N ASN A 250 18.53 -58.17 87.64
CA ASN A 250 19.66 -59.04 88.00
C ASN A 250 20.46 -58.48 89.20
N LEU A 251 20.76 -57.17 89.21
CA LEU A 251 21.39 -56.52 90.37
C LEU A 251 20.52 -56.58 91.63
N GLN A 252 19.19 -56.45 91.50
CA GLN A 252 18.24 -56.58 92.61
C GLN A 252 18.19 -58.03 93.15
N GLU A 253 18.28 -59.04 92.28
CA GLU A 253 18.36 -60.45 92.68
C GLU A 253 19.68 -60.77 93.39
N GLN A 254 20.80 -60.25 92.89
CA GLN A 254 22.11 -60.36 93.56
C GLN A 254 22.11 -59.69 94.94
N ASN A 255 21.53 -58.50 95.05
CA ASN A 255 21.42 -57.77 96.32
C ASN A 255 20.47 -58.49 97.30
N SER A 256 19.40 -59.12 96.79
CA SER A 256 18.52 -60.01 97.57
C SER A 256 19.26 -61.23 98.15
N LYS A 257 20.11 -61.88 97.34
CA LYS A 257 20.95 -63.01 97.76
C LYS A 257 21.96 -62.59 98.83
N LEU A 258 22.70 -61.50 98.62
CA LEU A 258 23.63 -60.94 99.60
C LEU A 258 22.92 -60.54 100.91
N MET A 259 21.71 -59.98 100.84
CA MET A 259 20.88 -59.69 102.02
C MET A 259 20.50 -60.95 102.80
N GLN A 260 20.20 -62.07 102.12
CA GLN A 260 19.95 -63.36 102.78
C GLN A 260 21.22 -63.92 103.44
N GLU A 261 22.37 -63.89 102.77
CA GLU A 261 23.65 -64.33 103.34
C GLU A 261 24.03 -63.51 104.58
N VAL A 262 23.90 -62.18 104.52
CA VAL A 262 24.14 -61.29 105.66
C VAL A 262 23.16 -61.57 106.82
N ALA A 263 21.90 -61.87 106.54
CA ALA A 263 20.93 -62.26 107.57
C ALA A 263 21.28 -63.62 108.21
N GLN A 264 21.71 -64.60 107.41
CA GLN A 264 22.11 -65.92 107.88
C GLN A 264 23.38 -65.88 108.72
N LEU A 265 24.40 -65.12 108.29
CA LEU A 265 25.63 -64.88 109.05
C LEU A 265 25.35 -64.13 110.36
N LYS A 266 24.47 -63.11 110.35
CA LYS A 266 24.04 -62.43 111.58
C LYS A 266 23.38 -63.40 112.56
N LYS A 267 22.50 -64.28 112.08
CA LYS A 267 21.86 -65.30 112.92
C LYS A 267 22.90 -66.25 113.53
N GLN A 268 23.79 -66.82 112.72
CA GLN A 268 24.86 -67.71 113.20
C GLN A 268 25.74 -67.04 114.26
N ASN A 269 26.10 -65.77 114.08
CA ASN A 269 26.91 -65.01 115.02
C ASN A 269 26.15 -64.77 116.35
N GLN A 270 24.84 -64.52 116.28
CA GLN A 270 23.98 -64.39 117.47
C GLN A 270 23.77 -65.73 118.20
N ASP A 271 23.60 -66.83 117.46
CA ASP A 271 23.52 -68.19 118.02
C ASP A 271 24.82 -68.52 118.77
N VAL A 272 25.99 -68.28 118.16
CA VAL A 272 27.33 -68.48 118.79
C VAL A 272 27.52 -67.58 120.02
N ALA A 273 27.12 -66.32 119.97
CA ALA A 273 27.19 -65.41 121.12
C ALA A 273 26.35 -65.91 122.31
N SER A 274 25.14 -66.42 122.04
CA SER A 274 24.27 -66.98 123.08
C SER A 274 24.87 -68.25 123.72
N SER A 275 25.52 -69.11 122.92
CA SER A 275 26.24 -70.27 123.42
C SER A 275 27.40 -69.86 124.34
N LEU A 276 28.20 -68.88 123.92
CA LEU A 276 29.33 -68.36 124.70
C LEU A 276 28.89 -67.74 126.04
N GLU A 277 27.78 -67.02 126.08
CA GLU A 277 27.23 -66.45 127.31
C GLU A 277 26.76 -67.56 128.28
N SER A 278 26.22 -68.66 127.77
CA SER A 278 25.82 -69.83 128.59
C SER A 278 27.03 -70.56 129.17
N GLU A 279 28.09 -70.75 128.38
CA GLU A 279 29.36 -71.35 128.79
C GLU A 279 30.02 -70.51 129.90
N GLN A 280 30.05 -69.18 129.75
CA GLN A 280 30.56 -68.26 130.77
C GLN A 280 29.79 -68.34 132.09
N LYS A 281 28.45 -68.43 132.05
CA LYS A 281 27.61 -68.58 133.26
C LYS A 281 27.89 -69.90 133.99
N LEU A 282 28.04 -71.00 133.25
CA LEU A 282 28.43 -72.30 133.81
C LEU A 282 29.80 -72.22 134.50
N ARG A 283 30.81 -71.64 133.83
CA ARG A 283 32.16 -71.46 134.41
C ARG A 283 32.19 -70.54 135.64
N GLN A 284 31.37 -69.49 135.67
CA GLN A 284 31.23 -68.64 136.86
C GLN A 284 30.62 -69.41 138.03
N GLN A 285 29.57 -70.21 137.81
CA GLN A 285 28.95 -71.02 138.86
C GLN A 285 29.91 -72.09 139.40
N GLU A 286 30.63 -72.80 138.51
CA GLU A 286 31.68 -73.75 138.86
C GLU A 286 32.76 -73.11 139.74
N THR A 287 33.26 -71.94 139.33
CA THR A 287 34.29 -71.19 140.07
C THR A 287 33.80 -70.73 141.45
N GLN A 288 32.57 -70.22 141.57
CA GLN A 288 32.00 -69.85 142.88
C GLN A 288 31.83 -71.06 143.81
N LEU A 289 31.45 -72.22 143.26
CA LEU A 289 31.21 -73.44 144.04
C LEU A 289 32.53 -74.06 144.53
N LEU A 290 33.59 -74.01 143.70
CA LEU A 290 34.95 -74.33 144.11
C LEU A 290 35.48 -73.38 145.20
N ALA A 291 35.28 -72.07 145.04
CA ALA A 291 35.71 -71.07 146.03
C ALA A 291 35.05 -71.29 147.41
N ARG A 292 33.75 -71.62 147.46
CA ARG A 292 33.06 -71.97 148.72
C ARG A 292 33.66 -73.22 149.38
N LYS A 293 33.85 -74.31 148.62
CA LYS A 293 34.45 -75.55 149.13
C LYS A 293 35.88 -75.33 149.66
N LEU A 294 36.65 -74.46 149.01
CA LEU A 294 38.01 -74.11 149.45
C LEU A 294 37.97 -73.33 150.76
N ALA A 295 37.12 -72.31 150.88
CA ALA A 295 36.94 -71.53 152.12
C ALA A 295 36.46 -72.40 153.31
N GLU A 296 35.53 -73.34 153.08
CA GLU A 296 35.13 -74.31 154.10
C GLU A 296 36.31 -75.19 154.55
N LYS A 297 37.13 -75.67 153.61
CA LYS A 297 38.31 -76.47 153.93
C LYS A 297 39.36 -75.68 154.73
N THR A 298 39.69 -74.45 154.33
CA THR A 298 40.58 -73.57 155.08
C THR A 298 40.08 -73.38 156.52
N LYS A 299 38.78 -73.09 156.70
CA LYS A 299 38.18 -72.92 158.02
C LYS A 299 38.20 -74.20 158.88
N THR A 300 38.12 -75.39 158.27
CA THR A 300 38.33 -76.65 159.00
C THR A 300 39.79 -76.90 159.38
N ILE A 301 40.74 -76.42 158.56
CA ILE A 301 42.18 -76.52 158.86
C ILE A 301 42.52 -75.58 160.04
N GLU A 302 42.13 -74.31 159.98
CA GLU A 302 42.32 -73.33 161.06
C GLU A 302 41.81 -73.84 162.43
N LYS A 303 40.63 -74.48 162.42
CA LYS A 303 40.01 -75.06 163.61
C LYS A 303 40.73 -76.31 164.14
N LEU A 304 41.42 -77.05 163.28
CA LEU A 304 42.25 -78.19 163.70
C LEU A 304 43.64 -77.73 164.18
N THR A 305 44.26 -76.74 163.54
CA THR A 305 45.53 -76.16 163.97
C THR A 305 45.45 -75.61 165.39
N THR A 306 44.41 -74.81 165.68
CA THR A 306 44.17 -74.28 167.03
C THR A 306 43.96 -75.38 168.08
N GLN A 307 43.25 -76.47 167.75
CA GLN A 307 43.11 -77.63 168.64
C GLN A 307 44.43 -78.38 168.89
N VAL A 308 45.35 -78.41 167.91
CA VAL A 308 46.69 -78.97 168.08
C VAL A 308 47.56 -78.07 168.97
N GLU A 309 47.52 -76.76 168.76
CA GLU A 309 48.23 -75.79 169.61
C GLU A 309 47.80 -75.89 171.08
N ASP A 310 46.50 -76.01 171.34
CA ASP A 310 45.95 -76.21 172.69
C ASP A 310 46.35 -77.55 173.31
N ALA A 311 46.29 -78.66 172.54
CA ALA A 311 46.74 -79.97 173.02
C ALA A 311 48.25 -79.98 173.35
N GLU A 312 49.08 -79.29 172.56
CA GLU A 312 50.49 -79.09 172.90
C GLU A 312 50.69 -78.18 174.11
N ASN A 313 49.87 -77.14 174.27
CA ASN A 313 49.89 -76.26 175.44
C ASN A 313 49.62 -77.09 176.71
N GLU A 314 48.56 -77.91 176.72
CA GLU A 314 48.25 -78.82 177.82
C GLU A 314 49.39 -79.82 178.08
N GLN A 315 49.95 -80.44 177.04
CA GLN A 315 51.03 -81.41 177.24
C GLN A 315 52.34 -80.75 177.73
N ARG A 316 52.62 -79.50 177.35
CA ARG A 316 53.70 -78.65 177.90
C ARG A 316 53.43 -78.19 179.34
N VAL A 317 52.18 -78.14 179.79
CA VAL A 317 51.81 -77.91 181.20
C VAL A 317 51.92 -79.21 182.02
N MET A 318 51.37 -80.32 181.54
CA MET A 318 51.45 -81.63 182.21
C MET A 318 52.90 -82.09 182.39
N LYS A 319 53.76 -81.97 181.36
CA LYS A 319 55.21 -82.25 181.49
C LYS A 319 55.85 -81.42 182.62
N ARG A 320 55.53 -80.12 182.73
CA ARG A 320 56.01 -79.26 183.83
C ARG A 320 55.48 -79.70 185.20
N ARG A 321 54.20 -80.09 185.30
CA ARG A 321 53.58 -80.58 186.55
C ARG A 321 54.20 -81.88 187.05
N HIS A 322 54.44 -82.86 186.17
CA HIS A 322 55.13 -84.10 186.52
C HIS A 322 56.59 -83.87 186.96
N ILE A 323 57.33 -82.98 186.28
CA ILE A 323 58.71 -82.64 186.66
C ILE A 323 58.78 -82.04 188.08
N SER A 324 57.83 -81.19 188.47
CA SER A 324 57.74 -80.67 189.85
C SER A 324 57.43 -81.76 190.86
N SER A 325 56.43 -82.62 190.60
CA SER A 325 56.04 -83.71 191.50
C SER A 325 57.18 -84.73 191.72
N ILE A 326 57.95 -85.06 190.68
CA ILE A 326 59.14 -85.93 190.81
C ILE A 326 60.20 -85.30 191.73
N LYS A 327 60.41 -83.98 191.67
CA LYS A 327 61.33 -83.25 192.56
C LYS A 327 60.84 -83.17 194.02
N GLU A 328 59.56 -83.45 194.27
CA GLU A 328 58.96 -83.44 195.59
C GLU A 328 59.16 -84.80 196.28
N LEU A 329 58.74 -85.90 195.63
CA LEU A 329 59.04 -87.27 196.09
C LEU A 329 60.55 -87.50 196.27
N SER A 330 61.40 -86.90 195.43
CA SER A 330 62.86 -87.00 195.56
C SER A 330 63.42 -86.47 196.88
N ARG A 331 62.71 -85.55 197.57
CA ARG A 331 63.14 -85.06 198.90
C ARG A 331 62.69 -85.99 200.03
N GLU A 332 61.49 -86.53 199.95
CA GLU A 332 60.97 -87.47 200.95
C GLU A 332 61.79 -88.77 200.97
N LEU A 333 62.21 -89.26 199.79
CA LEU A 333 63.07 -90.43 199.66
C LEU A 333 64.48 -90.18 200.24
N GLN A 334 64.98 -88.94 200.23
CA GLN A 334 66.24 -88.57 200.90
C GLN A 334 66.11 -88.49 202.43
N LEU A 335 64.94 -88.10 202.96
CA LEU A 335 64.66 -88.13 204.41
C LEU A 335 64.65 -89.57 204.97
N THR A 336 64.13 -90.53 204.21
CA THR A 336 64.08 -91.94 204.64
C THR A 336 65.42 -92.68 204.53
N LYS A 337 66.35 -92.22 203.70
CA LYS A 337 67.60 -92.95 203.39
C LYS A 337 68.85 -92.48 204.16
N LYS A 338 68.66 -91.78 205.29
CA LYS A 338 69.77 -91.37 206.18
C LYS A 338 69.47 -91.45 207.68
N ARG A 339 68.56 -92.35 208.08
CA ARG A 339 68.36 -92.78 209.48
C ARG A 339 68.89 -94.19 209.77
N LEU A 340 69.24 -94.92 208.71
CA LEU A 340 70.25 -95.98 208.63
C LEU A 340 71.21 -95.51 207.51
N GLU A 341 72.53 -95.57 207.62
CA GLU A 341 73.40 -96.06 208.69
C GLU A 341 74.31 -94.92 209.22
N GLN A 342 74.78 -95.04 210.48
CA GLN A 342 75.95 -94.31 210.98
C GLN A 342 77.13 -95.27 210.98
N GLN A 343 78.32 -94.80 210.56
CA GLN A 343 79.42 -95.62 210.02
C GLN A 343 79.02 -96.22 208.64
N GLN A 344 79.89 -96.26 207.62
CA GLN A 344 81.32 -95.96 207.56
C GLN A 344 81.64 -94.68 206.76
N ASP A 345 82.91 -94.46 206.42
CA ASP A 345 83.52 -93.11 206.32
C ASP A 345 83.67 -92.50 204.91
N SER A 346 83.81 -91.16 204.89
CA SER A 346 84.55 -90.31 203.93
C SER A 346 84.63 -90.66 202.42
N GLN A 347 84.04 -89.82 201.55
CA GLN A 347 84.78 -88.67 200.98
C GLN A 347 83.94 -87.71 200.07
N ASP A 348 84.35 -86.43 200.14
CA ASP A 348 84.44 -85.36 199.13
C ASP A 348 83.60 -85.26 197.82
N SER A 349 82.81 -84.16 197.76
CA SER A 349 83.06 -82.98 196.87
C SER A 349 82.74 -83.05 195.33
N PRO A 350 82.89 -81.96 194.50
CA PRO A 350 81.70 -81.39 193.79
C PRO A 350 81.92 -80.93 192.30
N ARG A 351 81.06 -80.02 191.79
CA ARG A 351 81.12 -79.21 190.52
C ARG A 351 80.61 -79.93 189.21
N GLN A 352 80.23 -79.30 188.08
CA GLN A 352 80.03 -77.89 187.60
C GLN A 352 79.11 -77.79 186.32
N VAL A 353 78.65 -76.57 185.93
CA VAL A 353 78.46 -75.90 184.56
C VAL A 353 78.24 -76.74 183.25
N GLY A 354 77.56 -76.35 182.14
CA GLY A 354 76.72 -75.18 181.69
C GLY A 354 76.76 -74.89 180.13
N ALA A 355 75.82 -74.09 179.55
CA ALA A 355 75.80 -73.45 178.17
C ALA A 355 75.56 -74.33 176.87
N PRO A 356 75.52 -73.83 175.58
CA PRO A 356 74.61 -72.84 174.89
C PRO A 356 74.13 -73.11 173.37
N GLU A 357 73.29 -72.21 172.78
CA GLU A 357 73.20 -71.64 171.37
C GLU A 357 72.48 -72.20 170.04
N PHE A 358 71.87 -71.25 169.25
CA PHE A 358 71.84 -70.95 167.75
C PHE A 358 70.78 -71.36 166.60
N LEU A 359 70.34 -70.33 165.80
CA LEU A 359 70.00 -70.10 164.32
C LEU A 359 68.75 -70.54 163.44
N GLY A 360 68.34 -69.69 162.43
CA GLY A 360 67.28 -69.90 161.36
C GLY A 360 67.10 -68.79 160.23
N LEU A 361 66.36 -69.01 159.09
CA LEU A 361 66.25 -68.22 157.78
C LEU A 361 64.92 -68.51 156.94
N SER A 362 64.45 -67.94 155.76
CA SER A 362 64.57 -66.68 154.92
C SER A 362 63.70 -66.67 153.57
N SER A 363 63.43 -65.50 152.89
CA SER A 363 63.03 -65.23 151.43
C SER A 363 61.56 -65.50 150.90
N ARG A 364 60.96 -65.09 149.71
CA ARG A 364 61.08 -64.14 148.49
C ARG A 364 59.74 -64.21 147.62
N THR A 365 59.32 -63.63 146.43
CA THR A 365 59.59 -62.66 145.26
C THR A 365 58.24 -62.44 144.44
N SER A 366 57.87 -61.60 143.43
CA SER A 366 58.39 -60.73 142.28
C SER A 366 58.39 -61.38 140.85
N SER A 367 58.07 -60.84 139.62
CA SER A 367 57.44 -59.63 138.93
C SER A 367 57.09 -60.00 137.41
N THR A 368 56.78 -59.27 136.28
CA THR A 368 56.71 -57.86 135.70
C THR A 368 55.83 -57.78 134.35
N ALA A 369 55.90 -56.77 133.42
CA ALA A 369 55.02 -56.56 132.19
C ALA A 369 55.54 -55.68 130.96
N SER A 370 54.70 -55.38 129.91
CA SER A 370 54.79 -54.43 128.69
C SER A 370 55.06 -55.05 127.26
N LEU A 371 55.03 -54.46 126.01
CA LEU A 371 54.97 -53.08 125.37
C LEU A 371 54.61 -53.10 123.79
N GLU A 372 54.63 -51.94 123.04
CA GLU A 372 54.70 -51.67 121.52
C GLU A 372 53.43 -51.67 120.58
N THR A 373 53.32 -51.21 119.28
CA THR A 373 54.23 -50.72 118.13
C THR A 373 53.52 -49.75 117.07
N LEU A 374 54.10 -49.38 115.87
CA LEU A 374 53.62 -48.40 114.81
C LEU A 374 54.06 -48.64 113.30
N GLY A 375 53.60 -47.85 112.27
CA GLY A 375 54.09 -47.88 110.83
C GLY A 375 53.53 -46.82 109.79
N SER A 376 54.17 -46.58 108.60
CA SER A 376 53.81 -45.54 107.55
C SER A 376 54.44 -45.72 106.12
N GLY A 377 53.93 -45.07 105.03
CA GLY A 377 54.63 -44.95 103.69
C GLY A 377 53.85 -44.44 102.40
N PRO A 378 54.45 -43.65 101.45
CA PRO A 378 53.82 -43.15 100.17
C PRO A 378 54.70 -43.21 98.86
N SER A 379 54.23 -42.76 97.65
CA SER A 379 55.02 -42.05 96.55
C SER A 379 54.38 -41.83 95.12
N GLN A 380 54.72 -40.67 94.47
CA GLN A 380 55.10 -40.28 93.06
C GLN A 380 54.68 -41.10 91.77
N ALA A 381 54.72 -40.65 90.48
CA ALA A 381 54.76 -39.38 89.66
C ALA A 381 54.50 -39.74 88.13
N THR A 382 54.79 -39.10 86.95
CA THR A 382 55.61 -37.96 86.38
C THR A 382 55.08 -37.49 84.96
N SER A 383 55.66 -36.41 84.35
CA SER A 383 55.82 -36.09 82.87
C SER A 383 54.60 -35.89 81.90
N ASN A 384 54.54 -34.98 80.89
CA ASN A 384 55.43 -33.90 80.32
C ASN A 384 54.62 -32.79 79.56
N HIS A 385 55.25 -31.63 79.22
CA HIS A 385 54.72 -30.39 78.56
C HIS A 385 55.29 -30.18 77.11
N PRO A 386 55.18 -29.04 76.33
CA PRO A 386 54.71 -27.63 76.55
C PRO A 386 53.63 -27.10 75.55
N THR A 387 53.07 -25.86 75.47
CA THR A 387 53.45 -24.41 75.63
C THR A 387 54.42 -23.84 74.55
N VAL A 388 54.39 -22.60 74.00
CA VAL A 388 53.80 -21.23 74.23
C VAL A 388 53.53 -20.45 72.89
N THR A 389 53.15 -19.16 72.72
CA THR A 389 52.07 -18.24 73.24
C THR A 389 52.12 -16.81 72.57
N PHE A 390 50.97 -16.18 72.23
CA PHE A 390 50.69 -14.71 71.94
C PHE A 390 51.06 -13.98 70.60
N VAL A 391 50.38 -12.82 70.39
CA VAL A 391 50.60 -11.58 69.55
C VAL A 391 50.63 -11.49 67.99
N ASN A 392 49.59 -10.81 67.45
CA ASN A 392 49.59 -9.47 66.77
C ASN A 392 50.02 -9.21 65.28
N ALA A 393 49.32 -8.23 64.68
CA ALA A 393 49.68 -7.25 63.63
C ALA A 393 49.74 -7.60 62.11
N GLY A 394 48.88 -6.91 61.33
CA GLY A 394 49.15 -6.40 59.97
C GLY A 394 48.46 -7.09 58.78
N ARG A 395 48.20 -6.44 57.63
CA ARG A 395 48.32 -5.00 57.25
C ARG A 395 47.70 -4.71 55.85
N SER A 396 46.90 -3.62 55.71
CA SER A 396 46.59 -2.83 54.48
C SER A 396 45.94 -3.53 53.25
N THR A 397 45.27 -2.92 52.24
CA THR A 397 44.56 -1.62 51.96
C THR A 397 43.72 -1.88 50.66
N VAL A 398 42.47 -1.45 50.41
CA VAL A 398 41.84 -0.10 50.39
C VAL A 398 42.41 0.82 49.28
N PRO A 399 41.65 1.64 48.50
CA PRO A 399 40.18 1.80 48.30
C PRO A 399 39.75 1.44 46.82
N GLY A 400 38.54 1.67 46.29
CA GLY A 400 37.25 2.16 46.82
C GLY A 400 36.18 2.36 45.71
N SER A 401 34.92 2.59 46.13
CA SER A 401 33.72 2.83 45.29
C SER A 401 33.45 4.36 45.10
N PRO A 402 32.32 4.86 44.53
CA PRO A 402 31.20 4.22 43.82
C PRO A 402 30.78 4.93 42.48
N GLY A 403 29.71 4.51 41.80
CA GLY A 403 29.04 5.38 40.80
C GLY A 403 28.02 4.78 39.82
N ALA A 404 26.73 4.83 40.18
CA ALA A 404 25.54 5.07 39.34
C ALA A 404 25.32 4.42 37.93
N SER A 405 24.19 3.71 37.83
CA SER A 405 23.19 3.77 36.73
C SER A 405 23.51 3.28 35.30
N GLY A 406 22.56 2.57 34.68
CA GLY A 406 22.49 2.42 33.22
C GLY A 406 21.90 1.10 32.72
N ALA A 407 20.61 1.09 32.39
CA ALA A 407 19.86 -0.09 31.94
C ALA A 407 20.39 -0.75 30.64
N SER A 408 20.53 -2.07 30.69
CA SER A 408 20.23 -3.08 29.65
C SER A 408 20.09 -2.67 28.18
N SER A 409 20.84 -3.35 27.30
CA SER A 409 20.24 -4.00 26.11
C SER A 409 21.12 -5.13 25.56
N SER A 410 20.53 -5.93 24.67
CA SER A 410 20.99 -7.20 24.14
C SER A 410 22.16 -7.15 23.14
N GLY A 411 22.87 -8.29 23.01
CA GLY A 411 23.15 -8.87 21.69
C GLY A 411 24.53 -8.61 21.07
N SER A 412 25.38 -9.64 21.10
CA SER A 412 26.60 -9.82 20.30
C SER A 412 27.00 -11.31 20.40
N PRO A 413 27.87 -11.87 19.55
CA PRO A 413 28.59 -11.29 18.39
C PRO A 413 28.02 -11.85 17.06
N GLU A 414 28.64 -11.89 15.86
CA GLU A 414 29.96 -11.51 15.29
C GLU A 414 29.70 -11.26 13.77
N HIS A 415 30.35 -10.38 13.01
CA HIS A 415 31.78 -10.17 12.76
C HIS A 415 32.04 -8.74 12.19
N ALA A 416 33.27 -8.24 12.26
CA ALA A 416 33.71 -6.91 11.75
C ALA A 416 34.42 -7.01 10.36
N PRO A 417 34.94 -5.93 9.70
CA PRO A 417 35.06 -4.52 10.15
C PRO A 417 34.85 -3.37 9.10
N THR A 418 34.98 -2.13 9.59
CA THR A 418 35.49 -0.88 8.94
C THR A 418 34.65 0.03 8.00
N ALA A 419 34.88 1.35 8.25
CA ALA A 419 34.77 2.54 7.37
C ALA A 419 33.43 3.35 7.31
N PRO A 420 33.47 4.70 7.49
CA PRO A 420 32.27 5.54 7.65
C PRO A 420 31.65 6.10 6.36
N ALA A 421 31.96 5.54 5.17
CA ALA A 421 31.65 6.18 3.89
C ALA A 421 30.18 6.14 3.42
N GLN A 422 29.35 5.23 3.95
CA GLN A 422 28.01 4.97 3.40
C GLN A 422 26.95 6.04 3.74
N LEU A 423 27.11 6.81 4.82
CA LEU A 423 26.11 7.78 5.27
C LEU A 423 26.17 9.17 4.59
N GLU A 424 27.31 9.54 4.00
CA GLU A 424 27.39 10.76 3.17
C GLU A 424 26.88 10.49 1.74
N LEU A 425 27.14 9.29 1.21
CA LEU A 425 26.72 8.90 -0.14
C LEU A 425 25.19 8.94 -0.30
N ASP A 426 24.45 8.49 0.72
CA ASP A 426 22.98 8.49 0.72
C ASP A 426 22.40 9.91 0.76
N LYS A 427 22.96 10.81 1.58
CA LYS A 427 22.58 12.23 1.60
C LYS A 427 22.82 12.91 0.25
N GLN A 428 23.97 12.63 -0.38
CA GLN A 428 24.30 13.18 -1.69
C GLN A 428 23.35 12.64 -2.78
N MET A 429 23.05 11.34 -2.75
CA MET A 429 22.05 10.71 -3.62
C MET A 429 20.65 11.31 -3.45
N LEU A 430 20.23 11.62 -2.22
CA LEU A 430 18.95 12.25 -1.92
C LEU A 430 18.89 13.69 -2.44
N VAL A 431 19.94 14.49 -2.24
CA VAL A 431 20.05 15.85 -2.80
C VAL A 431 20.01 15.80 -4.33
N GLU A 432 20.74 14.90 -4.96
CA GLU A 432 20.74 14.78 -6.43
C GLU A 432 19.38 14.28 -6.96
N ARG A 433 18.67 13.42 -6.22
CA ARG A 433 17.28 13.02 -6.50
C ARG A 433 16.33 14.21 -6.41
N ILE A 434 16.47 15.07 -5.40
CA ILE A 434 15.68 16.29 -5.22
C ILE A 434 15.93 17.27 -6.38
N VAL A 435 17.19 17.52 -6.73
CA VAL A 435 17.56 18.39 -7.87
C VAL A 435 17.01 17.83 -9.18
N ARG A 436 17.08 16.51 -9.41
CA ARG A 436 16.48 15.85 -10.58
C ARG A 436 14.94 15.98 -10.61
N LEU A 437 14.27 15.94 -9.45
CA LEU A 437 12.82 16.18 -9.34
C LEU A 437 12.46 17.65 -9.60
N GLN A 438 13.16 18.61 -8.97
CA GLN A 438 12.97 20.05 -9.20
C GLN A 438 13.18 20.42 -10.66
N LYS A 439 14.22 19.90 -11.32
CA LYS A 439 14.51 20.16 -12.74
C LYS A 439 13.47 19.54 -13.69
N ASN A 440 12.78 18.47 -13.28
CA ASN A 440 11.64 17.91 -14.01
C ASN A 440 10.31 18.62 -13.70
N LEU A 441 10.14 19.18 -12.50
CA LEU A 441 9.01 20.05 -12.15
C LEU A 441 9.07 21.36 -12.92
N ALA A 442 10.23 22.03 -12.98
CA ALA A 442 10.45 23.22 -13.82
C ALA A 442 10.06 22.96 -15.27
N ARG A 443 10.62 21.93 -15.91
CA ARG A 443 10.26 21.52 -17.29
C ARG A 443 8.77 21.22 -17.51
N ARG A 444 8.05 20.78 -16.48
CA ARG A 444 6.59 20.59 -16.54
C ARG A 444 5.86 21.92 -16.39
N ASN A 445 6.33 22.81 -15.53
CA ASN A 445 5.82 24.16 -15.37
C ASN A 445 5.99 24.98 -16.66
N ASP A 446 7.20 25.02 -17.24
CA ASP A 446 7.50 25.65 -18.53
C ASP A 446 6.54 25.16 -19.63
N LYS A 447 6.18 23.86 -19.60
CA LYS A 447 5.26 23.24 -20.56
C LYS A 447 3.79 23.56 -20.27
N ILE A 448 3.41 23.77 -19.01
CA ILE A 448 2.07 24.26 -18.62
C ILE A 448 1.92 25.71 -19.09
N GLU A 449 2.87 26.59 -18.76
CA GLU A 449 2.86 28.00 -19.18
C GLU A 449 2.77 28.14 -20.71
N PHE A 450 3.54 27.35 -21.46
CA PHE A 450 3.43 27.29 -22.92
C PHE A 450 2.03 26.87 -23.42
N LEU A 451 1.42 25.88 -22.76
CA LEU A 451 0.09 25.39 -23.14
C LEU A 451 -1.01 26.40 -22.76
N GLU A 452 -0.88 27.08 -21.62
CA GLU A 452 -1.77 28.16 -21.22
C GLU A 452 -1.69 29.34 -22.20
N GLU A 453 -0.49 29.74 -22.63
CA GLU A 453 -0.32 30.81 -23.60
C GLU A 453 -0.92 30.43 -24.97
N HIS A 454 -0.74 29.19 -25.41
CA HIS A 454 -1.39 28.66 -26.60
C HIS A 454 -2.93 28.63 -26.48
N ILE A 455 -3.48 28.32 -25.30
CA ILE A 455 -4.92 28.37 -25.03
C ILE A 455 -5.43 29.82 -25.04
N LYS A 456 -4.69 30.79 -24.46
CA LYS A 456 -5.01 32.23 -24.55
C LYS A 456 -5.05 32.70 -26.00
N GLN A 457 -4.04 32.32 -26.79
CA GLN A 457 -3.95 32.62 -28.24
C GLN A 457 -5.17 32.05 -29.00
N LEU A 458 -5.51 30.78 -28.75
CA LEU A 458 -6.65 30.11 -29.39
C LEU A 458 -8.00 30.74 -28.99
N LEU A 459 -8.16 31.16 -27.74
CA LEU A 459 -9.35 31.87 -27.26
C LEU A 459 -9.47 33.28 -27.88
N LEU A 460 -8.36 33.98 -28.11
CA LEU A 460 -8.33 35.26 -28.83
C LEU A 460 -8.70 35.08 -30.30
N GLU A 461 -8.16 34.06 -30.97
CA GLU A 461 -8.57 33.70 -32.34
C GLU A 461 -10.04 33.32 -32.43
N MET A 462 -10.54 32.50 -31.50
CA MET A 462 -11.94 32.08 -31.48
C MET A 462 -12.86 33.30 -31.30
N LYS A 463 -12.56 34.20 -30.34
CA LYS A 463 -13.29 35.46 -30.16
C LYS A 463 -13.24 36.35 -31.41
N LYS A 464 -12.09 36.43 -32.10
CA LYS A 464 -11.96 37.19 -33.37
C LYS A 464 -12.81 36.56 -34.48
N LYS A 465 -12.78 35.25 -34.64
CA LYS A 465 -13.59 34.48 -35.61
C LYS A 465 -15.08 34.62 -35.32
N SER A 466 -15.52 34.46 -34.07
CA SER A 466 -16.92 34.70 -33.65
C SER A 466 -17.37 36.13 -33.92
N LYS A 467 -16.53 37.14 -33.67
CA LYS A 467 -16.87 38.56 -33.95
C LYS A 467 -16.95 38.85 -35.45
N ILE A 468 -16.16 38.17 -36.28
CA ILE A 468 -16.28 38.22 -37.75
C ILE A 468 -17.60 37.58 -38.18
N ILE A 469 -17.90 36.36 -37.72
CA ILE A 469 -19.15 35.64 -38.03
C ILE A 469 -20.38 36.46 -37.60
N GLN A 470 -20.36 37.04 -36.41
CA GLN A 470 -21.43 37.92 -35.93
C GLN A 470 -21.62 39.16 -36.82
N ASN A 471 -20.53 39.76 -37.33
CA ASN A 471 -20.60 40.89 -38.26
C ASN A 471 -21.15 40.49 -39.64
N TYR A 472 -20.89 39.28 -40.12
CA TYR A 472 -21.53 38.74 -41.34
C TYR A 472 -23.03 38.48 -41.12
N ILE A 473 -23.41 37.82 -40.02
CA ILE A 473 -24.81 37.55 -39.64
C ILE A 473 -25.65 38.83 -39.48
N ILE A 474 -25.02 39.95 -39.09
CA ILE A 474 -25.68 41.26 -38.96
C ILE A 474 -25.71 42.05 -40.29
N ARG A 475 -24.88 41.68 -41.28
CA ARG A 475 -24.76 42.37 -42.57
C ARG A 475 -25.50 41.70 -43.72
N GLU A 476 -25.67 40.38 -43.67
CA GLU A 476 -26.38 39.62 -44.71
C GLU A 476 -27.82 39.33 -44.29
N GLU A 477 -28.76 39.45 -45.23
CA GLU A 477 -30.16 39.13 -44.99
C GLU A 477 -30.38 37.61 -44.84
N ALA A 478 -31.46 37.24 -44.14
CA ALA A 478 -31.80 35.87 -43.78
C ALA A 478 -32.11 34.99 -45.01
N GLY A 479 -31.05 34.49 -45.64
CA GLY A 479 -31.11 33.65 -46.84
C GLY A 479 -29.77 33.55 -47.59
N ALA A 480 -28.87 34.52 -47.45
CA ALA A 480 -27.60 34.54 -48.20
C ALA A 480 -26.65 33.37 -47.90
N LEU A 481 -26.77 32.77 -46.70
CA LEU A 481 -25.95 31.64 -46.24
C LEU A 481 -26.60 30.27 -46.47
N VAL A 482 -27.64 30.18 -47.30
CA VAL A 482 -28.22 28.88 -47.71
C VAL A 482 -27.18 28.11 -48.53
N PRO A 483 -26.86 26.84 -48.19
CA PRO A 483 -25.93 26.04 -48.97
C PRO A 483 -26.42 25.83 -50.40
N THR A 484 -25.54 25.90 -51.39
CA THR A 484 -25.89 25.71 -52.81
C THR A 484 -26.54 24.35 -53.10
N SER A 485 -26.33 23.34 -52.25
CA SER A 485 -27.03 22.05 -52.30
C SER A 485 -28.52 22.15 -51.96
N MET A 486 -28.93 23.09 -51.09
CA MET A 486 -30.35 23.35 -50.81
C MET A 486 -31.03 24.06 -51.99
N ASP A 487 -30.35 24.99 -52.66
CA ASP A 487 -30.87 25.60 -53.89
C ASP A 487 -30.97 24.60 -55.04
N CYS A 488 -30.00 23.69 -55.18
CA CYS A 488 -30.09 22.56 -56.12
C CYS A 488 -31.30 21.67 -55.80
N ASN A 489 -31.51 21.30 -54.53
CA ASN A 489 -32.66 20.49 -54.10
C ASN A 489 -33.99 21.22 -54.33
N LYS A 490 -34.06 22.53 -54.07
CA LYS A 490 -35.24 23.36 -54.35
C LYS A 490 -35.54 23.41 -55.85
N ALA A 491 -34.52 23.60 -56.68
CA ALA A 491 -34.64 23.56 -58.14
C ALA A 491 -35.05 22.17 -58.66
N GLU A 492 -34.60 21.08 -58.02
CA GLU A 492 -35.07 19.72 -58.34
C GLU A 492 -36.52 19.48 -57.94
N ILE A 493 -36.98 20.00 -56.80
CA ILE A 493 -38.39 19.92 -56.38
C ILE A 493 -39.27 20.69 -57.38
N SER A 494 -38.88 21.91 -57.76
CA SER A 494 -39.59 22.68 -58.81
C SER A 494 -39.61 21.98 -60.17
N LYS A 495 -38.57 21.21 -60.52
CA LYS A 495 -38.51 20.43 -61.78
C LYS A 495 -39.39 19.17 -61.80
N LYS A 496 -39.81 18.65 -60.64
CA LYS A 496 -40.60 17.40 -60.56
C LYS A 496 -42.10 17.60 -60.79
N GLY A 497 -42.58 18.85 -60.79
CA GLY A 497 -43.98 19.20 -61.04
C GLY A 497 -44.95 18.78 -59.94
N GLY A 498 -46.24 19.04 -60.16
CA GLY A 498 -47.30 18.71 -59.23
C GLY A 498 -47.48 19.72 -58.09
N ILE A 499 -48.48 19.47 -57.27
CA ILE A 499 -48.93 20.35 -56.16
C ILE A 499 -47.77 20.75 -55.25
N MET A 500 -46.87 19.84 -54.87
CA MET A 500 -45.70 20.14 -54.03
C MET A 500 -44.71 21.12 -54.71
N ALA A 501 -44.48 20.99 -56.01
CA ALA A 501 -43.66 21.96 -56.75
C ALA A 501 -44.32 23.34 -56.75
N SER A 502 -45.64 23.40 -56.92
CA SER A 502 -46.42 24.65 -56.87
C SER A 502 -46.60 25.23 -55.45
N VAL A 503 -46.28 24.49 -54.38
CA VAL A 503 -46.24 25.00 -52.98
C VAL A 503 -44.90 25.66 -52.66
N TYR A 504 -43.77 25.11 -53.14
CA TYR A 504 -42.43 25.63 -52.86
C TYR A 504 -41.90 26.65 -53.88
N ASN A 505 -42.69 26.95 -54.93
CA ASN A 505 -42.36 27.86 -56.02
C ASN A 505 -43.41 28.96 -56.15
N SER A 506 -43.00 30.22 -56.29
CA SER A 506 -43.88 31.40 -56.26
C SER A 506 -44.83 31.56 -57.46
N HIS A 507 -44.86 30.58 -58.38
CA HIS A 507 -45.77 30.52 -59.51
C HIS A 507 -46.48 29.17 -59.51
N ALA A 508 -47.82 29.20 -59.53
CA ALA A 508 -48.64 28.02 -59.74
C ALA A 508 -48.47 27.53 -61.18
N VAL A 509 -47.81 26.37 -61.34
CA VAL A 509 -47.57 25.76 -62.66
C VAL A 509 -48.71 24.79 -63.03
N ASP A 510 -49.36 24.19 -62.02
CA ASP A 510 -50.45 23.23 -62.21
C ASP A 510 -51.84 23.84 -62.01
N THR A 511 -52.74 23.58 -62.96
CA THR A 511 -54.16 23.99 -62.89
C THR A 511 -54.95 23.30 -61.78
N THR A 512 -54.38 22.26 -61.16
CA THR A 512 -54.97 21.54 -60.01
C THR A 512 -54.67 22.21 -58.66
N MET A 513 -53.77 23.20 -58.62
CA MET A 513 -53.43 23.93 -57.40
C MET A 513 -54.43 25.07 -57.14
N THR A 514 -55.56 24.74 -56.51
CA THR A 514 -56.57 25.73 -56.13
C THR A 514 -56.16 26.53 -54.88
N LEU A 515 -56.69 27.75 -54.74
CA LEU A 515 -56.45 28.59 -53.55
C LEU A 515 -56.86 27.88 -52.26
N GLU A 516 -58.02 27.20 -52.27
CA GLU A 516 -58.55 26.43 -51.14
C GLU A 516 -57.60 25.29 -50.72
N LEU A 517 -57.12 24.49 -51.69
CA LEU A 517 -56.14 23.44 -51.43
C LEU A 517 -54.81 24.01 -50.91
N SER A 518 -54.38 25.17 -51.43
CA SER A 518 -53.15 25.84 -50.96
C SER A 518 -53.26 26.29 -49.50
N LEU A 519 -54.44 26.72 -49.06
CA LEU A 519 -54.71 27.11 -47.68
C LEU A 519 -54.79 25.88 -46.77
N GLU A 520 -55.47 24.80 -47.20
CA GLU A 520 -55.54 23.54 -46.45
C GLU A 520 -54.14 22.92 -46.23
N ILE A 521 -53.29 22.95 -47.26
CA ILE A 521 -51.89 22.49 -47.17
C ILE A 521 -51.09 23.35 -46.18
N ASN A 522 -51.21 24.69 -46.25
CA ASN A 522 -50.54 25.57 -45.29
C ASN A 522 -51.02 25.32 -43.85
N GLN A 523 -52.33 25.16 -43.63
CA GLN A 523 -52.89 24.89 -42.30
C GLN A 523 -52.41 23.55 -41.73
N LYS A 524 -52.28 22.51 -42.57
CA LYS A 524 -51.70 21.22 -42.19
C LYS A 524 -50.21 21.30 -41.91
N LEU A 525 -49.44 22.02 -42.73
CA LEU A 525 -48.01 22.25 -42.51
C LEU A 525 -47.75 23.05 -41.24
N GLN A 526 -48.56 24.07 -40.96
CA GLN A 526 -48.51 24.84 -39.71
C GLN A 526 -48.80 23.95 -38.50
N ALA A 527 -49.86 23.14 -38.52
CA ALA A 527 -50.18 22.23 -37.41
C ALA A 527 -49.07 21.20 -37.15
N VAL A 528 -48.44 20.65 -38.20
CA VAL A 528 -47.28 19.76 -38.08
C VAL A 528 -46.06 20.48 -37.51
N LEU A 529 -45.83 21.75 -37.89
CA LEU A 529 -44.72 22.56 -37.39
C LEU A 529 -44.93 22.98 -35.92
N GLU A 530 -46.17 23.29 -35.52
CA GLU A 530 -46.55 23.58 -34.14
C GLU A 530 -46.39 22.35 -33.23
N ASP A 531 -46.88 21.18 -33.65
CA ASP A 531 -46.67 19.89 -32.94
C ASP A 531 -45.17 19.52 -32.86
N THR A 532 -44.42 19.74 -33.94
CA THR A 532 -42.96 19.51 -33.96
C THR A 532 -42.22 20.47 -33.02
N LEU A 533 -42.59 21.75 -32.98
CA LEU A 533 -42.01 22.72 -32.05
C LEU A 533 -42.35 22.37 -30.60
N LEU A 534 -43.61 22.02 -30.31
CA LEU A 534 -44.05 21.59 -28.97
C LEU A 534 -43.25 20.37 -28.49
N LYS A 535 -43.10 19.34 -29.33
CA LYS A 535 -42.27 18.16 -29.03
C LYS A 535 -40.80 18.52 -28.81
N ASN A 536 -40.23 19.45 -29.57
CA ASN A 536 -38.86 19.91 -29.35
C ASN A 536 -38.69 20.71 -28.05
N ILE A 537 -39.71 21.48 -27.64
CA ILE A 537 -39.72 22.17 -26.34
C ILE A 537 -39.74 21.13 -25.21
N THR A 538 -40.67 20.17 -25.23
CA THR A 538 -40.74 19.12 -24.20
C THR A 538 -39.49 18.23 -24.16
N LEU A 539 -38.89 17.90 -25.32
CA LEU A 539 -37.60 17.19 -25.37
C LEU A 539 -36.47 18.02 -24.73
N LYS A 540 -36.44 19.34 -24.97
CA LYS A 540 -35.45 20.24 -24.35
C LYS A 540 -35.65 20.36 -22.84
N GLU A 541 -36.89 20.42 -22.36
CA GLU A 541 -37.22 20.38 -20.93
C GLU A 541 -36.76 19.08 -20.28
N ASN A 542 -37.08 17.92 -20.89
CA ASN A 542 -36.62 16.61 -20.43
C ASN A 542 -35.07 16.52 -20.39
N ILE A 543 -34.38 17.07 -21.38
CA ILE A 543 -32.90 17.13 -21.42
C ILE A 543 -32.35 18.02 -20.29
N ASN A 544 -33.00 19.15 -20.00
CA ASN A 544 -32.60 20.01 -18.88
C ASN A 544 -32.77 19.28 -17.54
N THR A 545 -33.92 18.64 -17.29
CA THR A 545 -34.17 17.88 -16.06
C THR A 545 -33.20 16.69 -15.89
N LEU A 546 -32.88 15.98 -16.99
CA LEU A 546 -31.83 14.96 -16.98
C LEU A 546 -30.45 15.55 -16.67
N GLY A 547 -30.13 16.73 -17.19
CA GLY A 547 -28.89 17.45 -16.89
C GLY A 547 -28.78 17.88 -15.43
N GLU A 548 -29.87 18.38 -14.84
CA GLU A 548 -29.96 18.73 -13.42
C GLU A 548 -29.80 17.49 -12.52
N GLU A 549 -30.44 16.37 -12.87
CA GLU A 549 -30.33 15.11 -12.12
C GLU A 549 -28.91 14.50 -12.24
N ILE A 550 -28.28 14.56 -13.42
CA ILE A 550 -26.86 14.18 -13.60
C ILE A 550 -25.95 15.09 -12.76
N ALA A 551 -26.20 16.39 -12.70
CA ALA A 551 -25.44 17.32 -11.88
C ALA A 551 -25.61 17.04 -10.37
N ARG A 552 -26.83 16.69 -9.93
CA ARG A 552 -27.15 16.27 -8.56
C ARG A 552 -26.39 14.98 -8.19
N LEU A 553 -26.54 13.93 -9.00
CA LEU A 553 -25.84 12.65 -8.80
C LEU A 553 -24.32 12.81 -8.82
N SER A 554 -23.77 13.65 -9.71
CA SER A 554 -22.32 13.93 -9.76
C SER A 554 -21.82 14.63 -8.49
N LYS A 555 -22.61 15.56 -7.95
CA LYS A 555 -22.32 16.25 -6.69
C LYS A 555 -22.39 15.30 -5.49
N ASP A 556 -23.39 14.43 -5.45
CA ASP A 556 -23.54 13.43 -4.40
C ASP A 556 -22.43 12.36 -4.45
N HIS A 557 -21.97 11.98 -5.65
CA HIS A 557 -20.76 11.17 -5.82
C HIS A 557 -19.51 11.87 -5.27
N HIS A 558 -19.29 13.14 -5.60
CA HIS A 558 -18.18 13.92 -5.05
C HIS A 558 -18.24 14.05 -3.51
N ASN A 559 -19.44 14.17 -2.94
CA ASN A 559 -19.64 14.19 -1.48
C ASN A 559 -19.35 12.83 -0.83
N LEU A 560 -19.72 11.72 -1.49
CA LEU A 560 -19.40 10.36 -1.06
C LEU A 560 -17.90 10.10 -1.11
N ASP A 561 -17.23 10.45 -2.21
CA ASP A 561 -15.78 10.31 -2.35
C ASP A 561 -15.03 11.17 -1.31
N ALA A 562 -15.45 12.42 -1.10
CA ALA A 562 -14.88 13.32 -0.10
C ALA A 562 -15.09 12.85 1.35
N THR A 563 -16.24 12.23 1.67
CA THR A 563 -16.49 11.65 3.00
C THR A 563 -15.78 10.31 3.20
N GLN A 564 -15.56 9.54 2.13
CA GLN A 564 -14.75 8.32 2.18
C GLN A 564 -13.26 8.64 2.37
N CYS A 565 -12.75 9.72 1.74
CA CYS A 565 -11.41 10.27 1.98
C CYS A 565 -11.23 10.92 3.37
N ARG A 566 -12.29 11.16 4.14
CA ARG A 566 -12.23 11.59 5.56
C ARG A 566 -12.36 10.44 6.56
N ARG A 567 -12.47 9.19 6.08
CA ARG A 567 -12.55 7.96 6.89
C ARG A 567 -11.32 7.05 6.71
N LYS A 568 -10.25 7.59 6.11
CA LYS A 568 -8.90 7.03 6.01
C LYS A 568 -7.92 8.07 6.53
#